data_AF-L8JEJ7-F1
#
_entry.id   AF-L8JEJ7-F1
#
_cell.length_a   1.000
_cell.length_b   1.000
_cell.length_c   1.000
_cell.angle_alpha   90.00
_cell.angle_beta   90.00
_cell.angle_gamma   90.00
#
_symmetry.space_group_name_H-M   'P 1'
#
loop_
_entity.id
_entity.type
_entity.pdbx_description
1 polymer ?
#
loop_
_entity_poly.entity_id
_entity_poly.type
_entity_poly.pdbx_seq_one_letter_code
_entity_poly.pdbx_strand_id
1 'polypeptide(L)'
;MKLPAWLGAFLLVFSISSIADETIHFPPAFVTWVSPEQYRDIRTTGGSQKRFQKNLFKRLSEEFSEMARIYLKPDQTLHVQVTNVDLAGDTRFSSKAGKDIRVLTSITPPTISFNYQIKKGDNTLSSDSVKLTNMNYQSTPVTSQINRALMYEIKLIQDWAKKTLKN
;
A
#
# COMPACT_ATOMS: atom_id res chain seq x y z
N MET A 1 -13.49 -16.58 38.37
CA MET A 1 -12.15 -15.99 38.17
C MET A 1 -11.76 -16.21 36.71
N LYS A 2 -11.33 -15.12 36.04
CA LYS A 2 -10.97 -15.10 34.61
C LYS A 2 -9.53 -15.54 34.43
N LEU A 3 -9.25 -16.32 33.39
CA LEU A 3 -7.92 -16.41 32.77
C LEU A 3 -8.08 -15.90 31.33
N PRO A 4 -7.43 -14.80 30.92
CA PRO A 4 -7.46 -14.38 29.53
C PRO A 4 -6.49 -15.24 28.72
N ALA A 5 -6.99 -15.75 27.58
CA ALA A 5 -6.18 -16.38 26.55
C ALA A 5 -5.16 -15.35 26.03
N TRP A 6 -3.89 -15.56 26.35
CA TRP A 6 -2.82 -14.73 25.86
C TRP A 6 -2.58 -15.06 24.39
N LEU A 7 -2.83 -14.06 23.53
CA LEU A 7 -2.43 -14.08 22.12
C LEU A 7 -0.94 -14.39 22.05
N GLY A 8 -0.57 -15.38 21.23
CA GLY A 8 0.80 -15.54 20.77
C GLY A 8 1.22 -14.31 19.97
N ALA A 9 1.90 -13.38 20.61
CA ALA A 9 2.54 -12.25 19.95
C ALA A 9 3.75 -12.78 19.16
N PHE A 10 3.57 -13.01 17.86
CA PHE A 10 4.69 -13.24 16.95
C PHE A 10 5.44 -11.90 16.85
N LEU A 11 6.54 -11.77 17.60
CA LEU A 11 7.44 -10.61 17.52
C LEU A 11 8.12 -10.61 16.15
N LEU A 12 7.44 -10.04 15.14
CA LEU A 12 8.09 -9.60 13.92
C LEU A 12 8.98 -8.41 14.29
N VAL A 13 10.25 -8.70 14.53
CA VAL A 13 11.29 -7.68 14.69
C VAL A 13 11.37 -6.90 13.38
N PHE A 14 10.94 -5.62 13.42
CA PHE A 14 11.21 -4.67 12.36
C PHE A 14 12.72 -4.37 12.37
N SER A 15 13.51 -5.20 11.68
CA SER A 15 14.92 -4.92 11.45
C SER A 15 15.04 -3.79 10.42
N ILE A 16 15.17 -2.55 10.90
CA ILE A 16 15.46 -1.38 10.05
C ILE A 16 16.96 -1.36 9.81
N SER A 17 17.44 -1.98 8.73
CA SER A 17 18.82 -1.77 8.24
C SER A 17 18.95 -2.24 6.78
N SER A 18 18.38 -1.49 5.86
CA SER A 18 18.83 -1.46 4.46
C SER A 18 19.02 -0.01 4.02
N ILE A 19 20.13 0.28 3.37
CA ILE A 19 20.45 1.61 2.81
C ILE A 19 19.47 2.00 1.67
N ALA A 20 18.65 1.04 1.20
CA ALA A 20 17.69 1.23 0.11
C ALA A 20 16.25 1.58 0.53
N ASP A 21 15.92 1.52 1.82
CA ASP A 21 14.53 1.70 2.27
C ASP A 21 14.13 3.20 2.32
N GLU A 22 12.97 3.55 1.76
CA GLU A 22 12.42 4.91 1.80
C GLU A 22 11.27 4.98 2.80
N THR A 23 11.43 5.70 3.90
CA THR A 23 10.34 5.94 4.85
C THR A 23 9.66 7.29 4.61
N ILE A 24 8.34 7.27 4.43
CA ILE A 24 7.48 8.43 4.23
C ILE A 24 6.55 8.58 5.44
N HIS A 25 6.56 9.77 6.04
CA HIS A 25 5.79 10.07 7.25
C HIS A 25 4.56 10.92 6.91
N PHE A 26 3.38 10.37 7.17
CA PHE A 26 2.10 11.08 7.14
C PHE A 26 1.30 10.69 8.38
N PRO A 27 1.49 11.35 9.53
CA PRO A 27 0.79 10.97 10.75
C PRO A 27 -0.74 10.93 10.57
N PRO A 28 -1.42 9.88 11.08
CA PRO A 28 -0.91 8.87 12.03
C PRO A 28 -0.24 7.63 11.40
N ALA A 29 0.10 7.64 10.11
CA ALA A 29 0.79 6.53 9.43
C ALA A 29 2.28 6.81 9.12
N PHE A 30 3.10 5.76 9.27
CA PHE A 30 4.51 5.74 8.94
C PHE A 30 4.76 4.59 7.98
N VAL A 31 5.07 4.90 6.72
CA VAL A 31 5.15 3.90 5.65
C VAL A 31 6.59 3.79 5.17
N THR A 32 7.17 2.61 5.34
CA THR A 32 8.50 2.26 4.83
C THR A 32 8.35 1.44 3.56
N TRP A 33 9.00 1.88 2.49
CA TRP A 33 9.07 1.20 1.21
C TRP A 33 10.38 0.40 1.20
N VAL A 34 10.25 -0.92 1.38
CA VAL A 34 11.39 -1.82 1.58
C VAL A 34 11.96 -2.24 0.22
N SER A 35 13.23 -1.96 -0.03
CA SER A 35 13.94 -2.35 -1.27
C SER A 35 13.13 -2.06 -2.56
N PRO A 36 12.66 -0.81 -2.76
CA PRO A 36 11.73 -0.44 -3.83
C PRO A 36 12.25 -0.71 -5.25
N GLU A 37 13.57 -0.83 -5.42
CA GLU A 37 14.23 -1.23 -6.66
C GLU A 37 13.87 -2.65 -7.13
N GLN A 38 13.38 -3.50 -6.22
CA GLN A 38 12.99 -4.89 -6.53
C GLN A 38 11.53 -5.05 -6.93
N TYR A 39 10.74 -3.98 -6.90
CA TYR A 39 9.31 -4.06 -7.20
C TYR A 39 9.08 -4.35 -8.68
N ARG A 40 8.23 -5.36 -8.96
CA ARG A 40 8.13 -5.96 -10.29
C ARG A 40 7.55 -5.03 -11.37
N ASP A 41 6.50 -4.28 -11.06
CA ASP A 41 5.81 -3.46 -12.06
C ASP A 41 5.31 -2.11 -11.55
N ILE A 42 6.27 -1.24 -11.22
CA ILE A 42 6.02 0.19 -11.02
C ILE A 42 6.61 1.01 -12.17
N ARG A 43 6.21 0.74 -13.41
CA ARG A 43 6.74 1.42 -14.60
C ARG A 43 5.95 2.68 -14.97
N THR A 44 6.62 3.74 -15.39
CA THR A 44 5.93 4.89 -16.00
C THR A 44 5.58 4.63 -17.47
N THR A 45 4.52 5.27 -17.97
CA THR A 45 4.14 5.29 -19.40
C THR A 45 4.66 6.53 -20.14
N GLY A 46 5.41 7.38 -19.44
CA GLY A 46 6.05 8.57 -19.97
C GLY A 46 6.71 9.43 -18.89
N GLY A 47 7.57 10.36 -19.30
CA GLY A 47 8.28 11.23 -18.36
C GLY A 47 9.30 10.48 -17.49
N SER A 48 9.59 11.02 -16.30
CA SER A 48 10.64 10.49 -15.41
C SER A 48 10.13 9.35 -14.53
N GLN A 49 10.74 8.17 -14.67
CA GLN A 49 10.50 7.00 -13.83
C GLN A 49 10.66 7.31 -12.33
N LYS A 50 11.75 8.01 -11.95
CA LYS A 50 12.01 8.41 -10.56
C LYS A 50 10.90 9.31 -10.00
N ARG A 51 10.41 10.27 -10.81
CA ARG A 51 9.30 11.15 -10.39
C ARG A 51 8.00 10.37 -10.23
N PHE A 52 7.72 9.45 -11.14
CA PHE A 52 6.55 8.57 -11.06
C PHE A 52 6.57 7.75 -9.77
N GLN A 53 7.68 7.06 -9.47
CA GLN A 53 7.83 6.27 -8.24
C GLN A 53 7.65 7.12 -6.98
N LYS A 54 8.31 8.28 -6.91
CA LYS A 54 8.16 9.20 -5.77
C LYS A 54 6.69 9.61 -5.54
N ASN A 55 5.98 9.95 -6.62
CA ASN A 55 4.57 10.34 -6.52
C ASN A 55 3.68 9.17 -6.11
N LEU A 56 3.98 7.96 -6.60
CA LEU A 56 3.28 6.74 -6.25
C LEU A 56 3.43 6.40 -4.77
N PHE A 57 4.66 6.40 -4.26
CA PHE A 57 4.94 6.14 -2.85
C PHE A 57 4.30 7.16 -1.95
N LYS A 58 4.43 8.46 -2.29
CA LYS A 58 3.75 9.54 -1.59
C LYS A 58 2.25 9.30 -1.53
N ARG A 59 1.62 9.02 -2.67
CA ARG A 59 0.16 8.90 -2.76
C ARG A 59 -0.39 7.71 -1.99
N LEU A 60 0.25 6.55 -2.09
CA LEU A 60 -0.17 5.36 -1.33
C LEU A 60 0.08 5.52 0.18
N SER A 61 1.15 6.23 0.56
CA SER A 61 1.41 6.55 1.97
C SER A 61 0.36 7.51 2.54
N GLU A 62 -0.08 8.50 1.76
CA GLU A 62 -1.19 9.39 2.12
C GLU A 62 -2.49 8.59 2.33
N GLU A 63 -2.77 7.61 1.48
CA GLU A 63 -3.96 6.77 1.62
C GLU A 63 -3.94 5.93 2.91
N PHE A 64 -2.79 5.32 3.25
CA PHE A 64 -2.63 4.64 4.54
C PHE A 64 -2.87 5.59 5.72
N SER A 65 -2.36 6.82 5.64
CA SER A 65 -2.59 7.85 6.65
C SER A 65 -4.06 8.25 6.78
N GLU A 66 -4.75 8.45 5.65
CA GLU A 66 -6.17 8.78 5.63
C GLU A 66 -7.00 7.66 6.27
N MET A 67 -6.75 6.41 5.88
CA MET A 67 -7.42 5.25 6.44
C MET A 67 -7.14 5.07 7.94
N ALA A 68 -5.89 5.27 8.37
CA ALA A 68 -5.53 5.24 9.77
C ALA A 68 -6.28 6.32 10.56
N ARG A 69 -6.39 7.54 10.01
CA ARG A 69 -7.13 8.65 10.65
C ARG A 69 -8.62 8.36 10.78
N ILE A 70 -9.21 7.63 9.82
CA ILE A 70 -10.65 7.30 9.83
C ILE A 70 -10.95 6.20 10.86
N TYR A 71 -10.10 5.18 10.98
CA TYR A 71 -10.42 3.96 11.71
C TYR A 71 -9.69 3.77 13.04
N LEU A 72 -8.51 4.36 13.23
CA LEU A 72 -7.76 4.22 14.48
C LEU A 72 -8.19 5.24 15.54
N LYS A 73 -7.92 4.92 16.80
CA LYS A 73 -8.09 5.87 17.91
C LYS A 73 -7.03 6.97 17.82
N PRO A 74 -7.29 8.18 18.37
CA PRO A 74 -6.35 9.31 18.28
C PRO A 74 -4.95 9.06 18.86
N ASP A 75 -4.81 8.12 19.78
CA ASP A 75 -3.55 7.73 20.43
C ASP A 75 -2.86 6.53 19.77
N GLN A 76 -3.38 6.08 18.63
CA GLN A 76 -2.86 4.95 17.87
C GLN A 76 -2.16 5.41 16.58
N THR A 77 -1.10 4.71 16.22
CA THR A 77 -0.35 4.94 14.97
C THR A 77 -0.30 3.67 14.13
N LEU A 78 -0.26 3.84 12.82
CA LEU A 78 -0.08 2.76 11.85
C LEU A 78 1.35 2.76 11.33
N HIS A 79 2.08 1.67 11.51
CA HIS A 79 3.39 1.47 10.93
C HIS A 79 3.27 0.42 9.82
N VAL A 80 3.70 0.75 8.60
CA VAL A 80 3.60 -0.13 7.43
C VAL A 80 4.98 -0.31 6.83
N GLN A 81 5.35 -1.55 6.50
CA GLN A 81 6.49 -1.90 5.68
C GLN A 81 5.97 -2.51 4.38
N VAL A 82 5.90 -1.72 3.33
CA VAL A 82 5.55 -2.21 1.98
C VAL A 82 6.74 -2.98 1.45
N THR A 83 6.52 -4.21 1.02
CA THR A 83 7.56 -5.13 0.53
C THR A 83 7.45 -5.40 -0.95
N ASN A 84 6.29 -5.15 -1.57
CA ASN A 84 6.13 -5.21 -3.02
C ASN A 84 4.87 -4.45 -3.47
N VAL A 85 4.96 -3.82 -4.65
CA VAL A 85 3.80 -3.26 -5.37
C VAL A 85 3.85 -3.67 -6.83
N ASP A 86 2.69 -4.13 -7.31
CA ASP A 86 2.41 -4.44 -8.70
C ASP A 86 1.15 -3.65 -9.10
N LEU A 87 1.25 -2.83 -10.15
CA LEU A 87 0.15 -1.96 -10.55
C LEU A 87 -0.85 -2.68 -11.43
N ALA A 88 -2.09 -2.22 -11.39
CA ALA A 88 -3.11 -2.68 -12.29
C ALA A 88 -2.70 -2.43 -13.76
N GLY A 89 -2.57 -3.50 -14.53
CA GLY A 89 -2.25 -3.46 -15.96
C GLY A 89 -0.78 -3.25 -16.31
N ASP A 90 -0.40 -3.77 -17.47
CA ASP A 90 0.97 -3.73 -17.95
C ASP A 90 1.25 -2.50 -18.81
N THR A 91 2.51 -2.08 -18.87
CA THR A 91 2.99 -1.13 -19.86
C THR A 91 3.22 -1.80 -21.22
N ARG A 92 2.64 -1.24 -22.29
CA ARG A 92 2.83 -1.70 -23.67
C ARG A 92 3.07 -0.52 -24.60
N PHE A 93 3.98 -0.67 -25.56
CA PHE A 93 4.17 0.32 -26.60
C PHE A 93 2.93 0.39 -27.51
N SER A 94 2.39 1.59 -27.72
CA SER A 94 1.29 1.84 -28.64
C SER A 94 1.77 2.67 -29.82
N SER A 95 1.88 2.03 -30.98
CA SER A 95 2.23 2.73 -32.23
C SER A 95 1.26 3.86 -32.56
N LYS A 96 -0.02 3.72 -32.19
CA LYS A 96 -1.04 4.77 -32.35
C LYS A 96 -0.79 5.99 -31.46
N ALA A 97 -0.31 5.77 -30.24
CA ALA A 97 -0.03 6.86 -29.30
C ALA A 97 1.41 7.40 -29.43
N GLY A 98 2.30 6.71 -30.16
CA GLY A 98 3.72 7.02 -30.27
C GLY A 98 4.49 6.89 -28.96
N LYS A 99 3.93 6.16 -27.99
CA LYS A 99 4.48 6.03 -26.63
C LYS A 99 3.93 4.79 -25.94
N ASP A 100 4.51 4.48 -24.80
CA ASP A 100 4.00 3.48 -23.89
C ASP A 100 2.64 3.88 -23.30
N ILE A 101 1.75 2.90 -23.18
CA ILE A 101 0.46 3.03 -22.53
C ILE A 101 0.29 1.92 -21.50
N ARG A 102 -0.51 2.19 -20.45
CA ARG A 102 -0.90 1.17 -19.49
C ARG A 102 -2.19 0.53 -19.96
N VAL A 103 -2.19 -0.79 -20.12
CA VAL A 103 -3.33 -1.56 -20.61
C VAL A 103 -3.87 -2.41 -19.46
N LEU A 104 -5.10 -2.14 -19.06
CA LEU A 104 -5.78 -2.88 -18.00
C LEU A 104 -6.41 -4.15 -18.59
N THR A 105 -6.10 -5.32 -18.02
CA THR A 105 -6.74 -6.60 -18.37
C THR A 105 -7.18 -7.37 -17.12
N SER A 106 -8.15 -8.28 -17.25
CA SER A 106 -8.62 -9.09 -16.12
C SER A 106 -7.52 -9.97 -15.49
N ILE A 107 -6.45 -10.27 -16.23
CA ILE A 107 -5.31 -11.10 -15.77
C ILE A 107 -4.14 -10.29 -15.21
N THR A 108 -4.25 -8.96 -15.16
CA THR A 108 -3.22 -8.04 -14.63
C THR A 108 -3.76 -7.24 -13.44
N PRO A 109 -4.17 -7.91 -12.34
CA PRO A 109 -4.73 -7.25 -11.18
C PRO A 109 -3.64 -6.52 -10.38
N PRO A 110 -3.99 -5.44 -9.68
CA PRO A 110 -3.06 -4.80 -8.75
C PRO A 110 -2.73 -5.74 -7.58
N THR A 111 -1.51 -5.62 -7.07
CA THR A 111 -1.09 -6.32 -5.85
C THR A 111 -0.26 -5.40 -4.95
N ILE A 112 -0.52 -5.43 -3.64
CA ILE A 112 0.29 -4.74 -2.63
C ILE A 112 0.60 -5.73 -1.52
N SER A 113 1.88 -5.93 -1.21
CA SER A 113 2.34 -6.77 -0.09
C SER A 113 3.02 -5.90 0.96
N PHE A 114 2.64 -6.07 2.23
CA PHE A 114 3.22 -5.30 3.34
C PHE A 114 3.07 -6.01 4.68
N ASN A 115 3.92 -5.64 5.63
CA ASN A 115 3.71 -5.91 7.05
C ASN A 115 3.15 -4.65 7.72
N TYR A 116 2.28 -4.80 8.71
CA TYR A 116 1.82 -3.65 9.48
C TYR A 116 1.86 -3.89 11.00
N GLN A 117 1.91 -2.79 11.75
CA GLN A 117 1.72 -2.74 13.19
C GLN A 117 0.82 -1.56 13.56
N ILE A 118 -0.14 -1.78 14.44
CA ILE A 118 -0.88 -0.72 15.13
C ILE A 118 -0.23 -0.53 16.49
N LYS A 119 0.26 0.67 16.78
CA LYS A 119 0.92 0.98 18.05
C LYS A 119 0.12 2.00 18.86
N LYS A 120 0.27 1.94 20.19
CA LYS A 120 -0.14 3.00 21.13
C LYS A 120 1.05 3.28 22.04
N GLY A 121 1.77 4.36 21.78
CA GLY A 121 3.11 4.56 22.33
C GLY A 121 4.05 3.43 21.90
N ASP A 122 4.73 2.80 22.86
CA ASP A 122 5.65 1.68 22.59
C ASP A 122 4.94 0.34 22.46
N ASN A 123 3.68 0.25 22.87
CA ASN A 123 2.93 -1.00 22.85
C ASN A 123 2.38 -1.31 21.45
N THR A 124 2.67 -2.50 20.94
CA THR A 124 2.05 -3.02 19.71
C THR A 124 0.72 -3.68 20.06
N LEU A 125 -0.36 -3.18 19.49
CA LEU A 125 -1.73 -3.66 19.72
C LEU A 125 -2.14 -4.75 18.74
N SER A 126 -1.64 -4.68 17.51
CA SER A 126 -1.92 -5.64 16.44
C SER A 126 -0.82 -5.56 15.39
N SER A 127 -0.54 -6.68 14.73
CA SER A 127 0.40 -6.76 13.62
C SER A 127 0.09 -7.97 12.74
N ASP A 128 0.31 -7.85 11.44
CA ASP A 128 0.17 -8.97 10.51
C ASP A 128 0.96 -8.73 9.21
N SER A 129 1.10 -9.78 8.41
CA SER A 129 1.59 -9.76 7.03
C SER A 129 0.41 -9.83 6.06
N VAL A 130 0.32 -8.88 5.13
CA VAL A 130 -0.84 -8.69 4.28
C VAL A 130 -0.43 -8.72 2.80
N LYS A 131 -1.20 -9.45 1.99
CA LYS A 131 -1.14 -9.40 0.53
C LYS A 131 -2.52 -9.04 -0.02
N LEU A 132 -2.63 -7.87 -0.63
CA LEU A 132 -3.86 -7.36 -1.23
C LEU A 132 -3.87 -7.65 -2.73
N THR A 133 -5.00 -8.09 -3.25
CA THR A 133 -5.27 -8.20 -4.69
C THR A 133 -6.78 -8.24 -4.94
N ASN A 134 -7.20 -7.85 -6.14
CA ASN A 134 -8.60 -7.94 -6.56
C ASN A 134 -8.67 -8.36 -8.04
N MET A 135 -9.05 -9.61 -8.30
CA MET A 135 -9.20 -10.15 -9.66
C MET A 135 -10.34 -9.46 -10.43
N ASN A 136 -11.33 -8.91 -9.73
CA ASN A 136 -12.46 -8.20 -10.32
C ASN A 136 -12.27 -6.67 -10.25
N TYR A 137 -11.03 -6.18 -10.20
CA TYR A 137 -10.75 -4.76 -10.01
C TYR A 137 -11.41 -3.86 -11.07
N GLN A 138 -11.55 -4.34 -12.31
CA GLN A 138 -12.12 -3.59 -13.42
C GLN A 138 -13.62 -3.27 -13.25
N SER A 139 -14.34 -4.04 -12.44
CA SER A 139 -15.75 -3.72 -12.13
C SER A 139 -15.89 -2.58 -11.12
N THR A 140 -14.79 -2.08 -10.56
CA THR A 140 -14.80 -0.98 -9.58
C THR A 140 -15.17 0.32 -10.30
N PRO A 141 -16.26 1.00 -9.92
CA PRO A 141 -16.64 2.27 -10.51
C PRO A 141 -15.56 3.33 -10.30
N VAL A 142 -15.16 4.00 -11.38
CA VAL A 142 -14.15 5.07 -11.35
C VAL A 142 -14.84 6.40 -11.05
N THR A 143 -14.79 6.84 -9.79
CA THR A 143 -15.54 8.04 -9.36
C THR A 143 -14.79 9.36 -9.55
N SER A 144 -13.46 9.34 -9.80
CA SER A 144 -12.65 10.56 -9.97
C SER A 144 -11.57 10.42 -11.04
N GLN A 145 -11.47 11.43 -11.91
CA GLN A 145 -10.47 11.48 -12.97
C GLN A 145 -9.04 11.71 -12.44
N ILE A 146 -8.88 12.40 -11.30
CA ILE A 146 -7.59 12.75 -10.68
C ILE A 146 -6.92 11.51 -10.08
N ASN A 147 -7.71 10.51 -9.67
CA ASN A 147 -7.22 9.28 -9.03
C ASN A 147 -7.02 8.13 -10.02
N ARG A 148 -7.22 8.36 -11.33
CA ARG A 148 -7.37 7.26 -12.30
C ARG A 148 -6.18 6.31 -12.36
N ALA A 149 -4.96 6.83 -12.23
CA ALA A 149 -3.77 6.03 -12.41
C ALA A 149 -3.51 5.01 -11.28
N LEU A 150 -3.99 5.28 -10.06
CA LEU A 150 -3.73 4.47 -8.86
C LEU A 150 -5.01 4.05 -8.12
N MET A 151 -6.17 4.16 -8.79
CA MET A 151 -7.46 3.99 -8.12
C MET A 151 -7.62 2.59 -7.53
N TYR A 152 -7.05 1.58 -8.18
CA TYR A 152 -7.28 0.19 -7.81
C TYR A 152 -6.39 -0.19 -6.64
N GLU A 153 -5.16 0.31 -6.61
CA GLU A 153 -4.23 0.21 -5.48
C GLU A 153 -4.81 0.93 -4.25
N ILE A 154 -5.34 2.14 -4.44
CA ILE A 154 -6.04 2.88 -3.39
C ILE A 154 -7.23 2.08 -2.88
N LYS A 155 -8.06 1.53 -3.76
CA LYS A 155 -9.22 0.73 -3.38
C LYS A 155 -8.82 -0.49 -2.55
N LEU A 156 -7.72 -1.16 -2.89
CA LEU A 156 -7.19 -2.27 -2.10
C LEU A 156 -6.89 -1.83 -0.66
N ILE A 157 -6.19 -0.69 -0.49
CA ILE A 157 -5.85 -0.15 0.84
C ILE A 157 -7.11 0.20 1.61
N GLN A 158 -8.08 0.88 0.98
CA GLN A 158 -9.35 1.26 1.59
C GLN A 158 -10.15 0.05 2.08
N ASP A 159 -10.26 -1.00 1.25
CA ASP A 159 -11.01 -2.21 1.60
C ASP A 159 -10.34 -2.97 2.74
N TRP A 160 -9.02 -3.11 2.69
CA TRP A 160 -8.26 -3.71 3.76
C TRP A 160 -8.43 -2.94 5.07
N ALA A 161 -8.29 -1.62 5.03
CA ALA A 161 -8.38 -0.79 6.22
C ALA A 161 -9.78 -0.83 6.83
N LYS A 162 -10.82 -0.70 6.01
CA LYS A 162 -12.21 -0.83 6.44
C LYS A 162 -12.52 -2.19 7.05
N LYS A 163 -11.86 -3.26 6.60
CA LYS A 163 -12.05 -4.61 7.15
C LYS A 163 -11.26 -4.84 8.43
N THR A 164 -10.05 -4.28 8.53
CA THR A 164 -9.05 -4.67 9.53
C THR A 164 -8.86 -3.64 10.63
N LEU A 165 -8.93 -2.35 10.30
CA LEU A 165 -8.74 -1.25 11.24
C LEU A 165 -10.06 -0.78 11.87
N LYS A 166 -11.18 -1.01 11.16
CA LYS A 166 -12.51 -0.72 11.69
C LYS A 166 -12.83 -1.71 12.80
N ASN A 167 -12.83 -1.21 14.03
CA ASN A 167 -13.29 -1.96 15.22
C ASN A 167 -14.71 -2.49 15.04
#